data_AF-A0A9C9ESK2-F1
#
_entry.id   AF-A0A9C9ESK2-F1
#
_cell.length_a   1.000
_cell.length_b   1.000
_cell.length_c   1.000
_cell.angle_alpha   90.00
_cell.angle_beta   90.00
_cell.angle_gamma   90.00
#
_symmetry.space_group_name_H-M   'P 1'
#
loop_
_entity.id
_entity.type
_entity.pdbx_description
1 polymer ?
#
loop_
_entity_poly.entity_id
_entity_poly.type
_entity_poly.pdbx_seq_one_letter_code
_entity_poly.pdbx_strand_id
1 'polypeptide(L)'
;MSIVQGIGYLLIGFLAAAIIGMFAHWFDRKITAKVQWRVGPPFFQPLYDLVKLLAKEVIVPEGASRFLFLSAPLFGLAAVSVVSALLIRTVIFPQQTFIGDLIVVIYLLTIPSQAVILGAFASA
;
A
#
# COMPACT_ATOMS: atom_id res chain seq x y z
N MET A 1 -18.68 13.47 13.82
CA MET A 1 -17.45 12.67 13.76
C MET A 1 -16.31 13.57 14.17
N SER A 2 -15.63 13.29 15.27
CA SER A 2 -14.48 14.13 15.65
C SER A 2 -13.32 13.84 14.71
N ILE A 3 -12.55 14.87 14.34
CA ILE A 3 -11.34 14.73 13.49
C ILE A 3 -10.40 13.66 14.06
N VAL A 4 -10.35 13.55 15.39
CA VAL A 4 -9.58 12.56 16.14
C VAL A 4 -9.97 11.11 15.79
N GLN A 5 -11.27 10.81 15.65
CA GLN A 5 -11.73 9.48 15.25
C GLN A 5 -11.30 9.14 13.81
N GLY A 6 -11.37 10.12 12.91
CA GLY A 6 -10.92 9.94 11.51
C GLY A 6 -9.44 9.60 11.42
N ILE A 7 -8.59 10.33 12.16
CA ILE A 7 -7.15 10.07 12.24
C ILE A 7 -6.89 8.67 12.86
N GLY A 8 -7.64 8.30 13.88
CA GLY A 8 -7.55 6.98 14.49
C GLY A 8 -7.79 5.84 13.49
N TYR A 9 -8.85 5.91 12.70
CA TYR A 9 -9.13 4.90 11.67
C TYR A 9 -8.07 4.87 10.56
N LEU A 10 -7.51 6.01 10.19
CA LEU A 10 -6.45 6.07 9.19
C LEU A 10 -5.18 5.36 9.68
N LEU A 11 -4.75 5.64 10.91
CA LEU A 11 -3.57 5.00 11.49
C LEU A 11 -3.75 3.49 11.65
N ILE A 12 -4.90 3.07 12.19
CA ILE A 12 -5.21 1.65 12.41
C ILE A 12 -5.34 0.92 11.08
N GLY A 13 -6.06 1.50 10.11
CA GLY A 13 -6.21 0.94 8.77
C GLY A 13 -4.85 0.76 8.10
N PHE A 14 -4.05 1.82 8.04
CA PHE A 14 -2.71 1.77 7.45
C PHE A 14 -1.83 0.67 8.09
N LEU A 15 -1.78 0.61 9.43
CA LEU A 15 -0.99 -0.40 10.13
C LEU A 15 -1.50 -1.82 9.86
N ALA A 16 -2.83 -2.02 9.92
CA ALA A 16 -3.44 -3.31 9.64
C ALA A 16 -3.17 -3.78 8.21
N ALA A 17 -3.36 -2.90 7.22
CA ALA A 17 -3.08 -3.20 5.82
C ALA A 17 -1.60 -3.50 5.57
N ALA A 18 -0.68 -2.77 6.22
CA ALA A 18 0.76 -3.04 6.12
C ALA A 18 1.13 -4.42 6.69
N ILE A 19 0.62 -4.77 7.87
CA ILE A 19 0.89 -6.07 8.52
C ILE A 19 0.32 -7.22 7.68
N ILE A 20 -0.95 -7.09 7.26
CA ILE A 20 -1.62 -8.11 6.44
C ILE A 20 -0.91 -8.24 5.08
N GLY A 21 -0.51 -7.13 4.46
CA GLY A 21 0.23 -7.13 3.19
C GLY A 21 1.59 -7.81 3.30
N MET A 22 2.34 -7.54 4.36
CA MET A 22 3.63 -8.23 4.63
C MET A 22 3.43 -9.73 4.84
N PHE A 23 2.40 -10.13 5.59
CA PHE A 23 2.07 -11.54 5.80
C PHE A 23 1.64 -12.22 4.49
N ALA A 24 0.80 -11.57 3.69
CA ALA A 24 0.37 -12.07 2.38
C ALA A 24 1.58 -12.26 1.44
N HIS A 25 2.52 -11.31 1.41
CA HIS A 25 3.74 -11.41 0.63
C HIS A 25 4.66 -12.56 1.11
N TRP A 26 4.76 -12.79 2.42
CA TRP A 26 5.47 -13.96 2.95
C TRP A 26 4.79 -15.27 2.53
N PHE A 27 3.47 -15.32 2.67
CA PHE A 27 2.67 -16.50 2.37
C PHE A 27 2.78 -16.90 0.90
N ASP A 28 2.65 -15.92 -0.01
CA ASP A 28 2.84 -16.12 -1.45
C ASP A 28 4.22 -16.73 -1.74
N ARG A 29 5.30 -16.11 -1.25
CA ARG A 29 6.67 -16.65 -1.44
C ARG A 29 6.85 -18.05 -0.86
N LYS A 30 6.17 -18.38 0.24
CA LYS A 30 6.24 -19.71 0.86
C LYS A 30 5.53 -20.75 0.00
N ILE A 31 4.38 -20.40 -0.59
CA ILE A 31 3.66 -21.27 -1.53
C ILE A 31 4.49 -21.47 -2.80
N THR A 32 4.97 -20.39 -3.43
CA THR A 32 5.77 -20.49 -4.66
C THR A 32 7.00 -21.38 -4.46
N ALA A 33 7.66 -21.26 -3.31
CA ALA A 33 8.79 -22.11 -2.96
C ALA A 33 8.41 -23.60 -2.86
N LYS A 34 7.26 -23.91 -2.23
CA LYS A 34 6.77 -25.28 -2.10
C LYS A 34 6.41 -25.88 -3.45
N VAL A 35 5.76 -25.11 -4.34
CA VAL A 35 5.45 -25.54 -5.72
C VAL A 35 6.73 -25.83 -6.51
N GLN A 36 7.79 -25.06 -6.28
CA GLN A 36 9.08 -25.21 -6.94
C GLN A 36 10.03 -26.20 -6.24
N TRP A 37 9.54 -26.98 -5.27
CA TRP A 37 10.36 -27.94 -4.51
C TRP A 37 11.61 -27.33 -3.84
N ARG A 38 11.53 -26.07 -3.42
CA ARG A 38 12.59 -25.37 -2.68
C ARG A 38 12.12 -24.97 -1.28
N VAL A 39 13.07 -24.79 -0.36
CA VAL A 39 12.77 -24.28 0.98
C VAL A 39 12.44 -22.78 0.87
N GLY A 40 11.21 -22.42 1.24
CA GLY A 40 10.76 -21.04 1.22
C GLY A 40 11.30 -20.19 2.38
N PRO A 41 11.19 -18.86 2.29
CA PRO A 41 11.86 -17.91 3.17
C PRO A 41 11.41 -18.00 4.66
N PRO A 42 12.23 -17.48 5.60
CA PRO A 42 11.87 -17.37 7.01
C PRO A 42 10.75 -16.33 7.23
N PHE A 43 10.06 -16.40 8.38
CA PHE A 43 8.89 -15.57 8.68
C PHE A 43 9.17 -14.06 8.65
N PHE A 44 10.30 -13.63 9.23
CA PHE A 44 10.67 -12.21 9.30
C PHE A 44 11.28 -11.65 8.00
N GLN A 45 11.36 -12.45 6.93
CA GLN A 45 11.96 -12.02 5.67
C GLN A 45 11.34 -10.73 5.08
N PRO A 46 10.01 -10.55 5.03
CA PRO A 46 9.44 -9.31 4.48
C PRO A 46 9.83 -8.06 5.28
N LEU A 47 10.03 -8.19 6.59
CA LEU A 47 10.48 -7.09 7.44
C LEU A 47 11.93 -6.71 7.12
N TYR A 48 12.80 -7.71 6.94
CA TYR A 48 14.18 -7.46 6.52
C TYR A 48 14.25 -6.84 5.13
N ASP A 49 13.39 -7.29 4.20
CA ASP A 49 13.32 -6.73 2.85
C ASP A 49 12.86 -5.26 2.90
N LEU A 50 11.90 -4.91 3.75
CA LEU A 50 11.47 -3.52 3.97
C LEU A 50 12.61 -2.64 4.49
N VAL A 51 13.28 -3.04 5.57
CA VAL A 51 14.41 -2.29 6.15
C VAL A 51 15.55 -2.14 5.15
N LYS A 52 15.85 -3.21 4.40
CA LYS A 52 16.88 -3.20 3.34
C LYS A 52 16.56 -2.19 2.25
N LEU A 53 15.31 -2.07 1.82
CA LEU A 53 14.91 -1.12 0.77
C LEU A 53 14.93 0.33 1.28
N LEU A 54 14.52 0.57 2.53
CA LEU A 54 14.60 1.90 3.14
C LEU A 54 16.04 2.38 3.37
N ALA A 55 16.97 1.45 3.58
CA ALA A 55 18.39 1.75 3.76
C ALA A 55 19.14 2.04 2.44
N LYS A 56 18.51 1.81 1.28
CA LYS A 56 19.16 2.06 -0.02
C LYS A 56 19.07 3.53 -0.42
N GLU A 57 20.10 3.98 -1.13
CA GLU A 57 20.12 5.29 -1.75
C GLU A 57 19.12 5.37 -2.92
N VAL A 58 18.43 6.50 -3.01
CA VAL A 58 17.47 6.77 -4.08
C VAL A 58 18.21 7.38 -5.27
N ILE A 59 18.32 6.61 -6.35
CA ILE A 59 18.94 7.06 -7.60
C ILE A 59 17.86 7.69 -8.47
N VAL A 60 18.05 8.96 -8.85
CA VAL A 60 17.14 9.70 -9.74
C VAL A 60 17.85 9.93 -11.08
N PRO A 61 17.24 9.58 -12.23
CA PRO A 61 17.83 9.83 -13.55
C PRO A 61 18.01 11.32 -13.83
N GLU A 62 19.07 11.70 -14.56
CA GLU A 62 19.36 13.12 -14.86
C GLU A 62 18.30 13.80 -15.75
N GLY A 63 17.63 13.04 -16.64
CA GLY A 63 16.54 13.55 -17.47
C GLY A 63 15.16 13.56 -16.80
N ALA A 64 15.04 12.93 -15.63
CA ALA A 64 13.75 12.73 -14.98
C ALA A 64 13.25 13.98 -14.27
N SER A 65 11.93 14.18 -14.31
CA SER A 65 11.28 15.21 -13.50
C SER A 65 11.25 14.79 -12.03
N ARG A 66 12.27 15.21 -11.27
CA ARG A 66 12.51 14.80 -9.87
C ARG A 66 11.26 14.89 -8.97
N PHE A 67 10.46 15.94 -9.13
CA PHE A 67 9.25 16.13 -8.33
C PHE A 67 8.17 15.08 -8.65
N LEU A 68 7.87 14.84 -9.93
CA LEU A 68 6.83 13.88 -10.33
C LEU A 68 7.26 12.44 -10.05
N PHE A 69 8.53 12.11 -10.32
CA PHE A 69 9.08 10.78 -10.07
C PHE A 69 9.02 10.38 -8.59
N LEU A 70 9.36 11.30 -7.67
CA LEU A 70 9.33 11.02 -6.23
C LEU A 70 7.93 11.09 -5.62
N SER A 71 7.05 11.96 -6.15
CA SER A 71 5.69 12.12 -5.62
C SER A 71 4.72 11.05 -6.11
N ALA A 72 4.94 10.47 -7.29
CA ALA A 72 4.07 9.45 -7.86
C ALA A 72 3.81 8.26 -6.89
N PRO A 73 4.81 7.58 -6.33
CA PRO A 73 4.57 6.50 -5.35
C PRO A 73 3.82 6.97 -4.09
N LEU A 74 4.04 8.23 -3.67
CA LEU A 74 3.38 8.80 -2.49
C LEU A 74 1.88 9.00 -2.71
N PHE A 75 1.47 9.42 -3.92
CA PHE A 75 0.05 9.53 -4.27
C PHE A 75 -0.66 8.18 -4.23
N GLY A 76 -0.01 7.13 -4.76
CA GLY A 76 -0.53 5.76 -4.68
C GLY A 76 -0.68 5.29 -3.24
N LEU A 77 0.33 5.50 -2.41
CA LEU A 77 0.30 5.16 -0.97
C LEU A 77 -0.81 5.91 -0.22
N ALA A 78 -0.96 7.22 -0.48
CA ALA A 78 -1.99 8.04 0.12
C ALA A 78 -3.40 7.53 -0.22
N ALA A 79 -3.66 7.23 -1.49
CA ALA A 79 -4.96 6.68 -1.92
C ALA A 79 -5.27 5.34 -1.23
N VAL A 80 -4.31 4.41 -1.18
CA VAL A 80 -4.48 3.11 -0.51
C VAL A 80 -4.71 3.27 0.99
N SER A 81 -4.03 4.22 1.64
CA SER A 81 -4.21 4.49 3.07
C SER A 81 -5.63 4.96 3.41
N VAL A 82 -6.22 5.80 2.55
CA VAL A 82 -7.61 6.26 2.67
C VAL A 82 -8.58 5.10 2.45
N VAL A 83 -8.35 4.28 1.42
CA VAL A 83 -9.17 3.07 1.19
C VAL A 83 -9.14 2.14 2.40
N SER A 84 -7.97 1.91 2.98
CA SER A 84 -7.83 1.08 4.17
C SER A 84 -8.59 1.64 5.38
N ALA A 85 -8.58 2.97 5.57
CA ALA A 85 -9.35 3.65 6.61
C ALA A 85 -10.88 3.49 6.42
N LEU A 86 -11.36 3.52 5.17
CA LEU A 86 -12.76 3.27 4.86
C LEU A 86 -13.16 1.81 5.10
N LEU A 87 -12.28 0.86 4.75
CA LEU A 87 -12.53 -0.56 4.98
C LEU A 87 -12.59 -0.90 6.47
N ILE A 88 -11.66 -0.40 7.30
CA ILE A 88 -11.69 -0.68 8.73
C ILE A 88 -12.94 -0.07 9.39
N ARG A 89 -13.39 1.10 8.94
CA ARG A 89 -14.65 1.71 9.40
C ARG A 89 -15.84 0.80 9.09
N THR A 90 -15.92 0.27 7.87
CA THR A 90 -17.01 -0.63 7.45
C THR A 90 -17.03 -1.93 8.26
N VAL A 91 -15.87 -2.47 8.62
CA VAL A 91 -15.78 -3.67 9.46
C VAL A 91 -16.25 -3.42 10.89
N ILE A 92 -15.89 -2.29 11.49
CA ILE A 92 -16.23 -1.97 12.89
C ILE A 92 -17.69 -1.50 13.03
N PHE A 93 -18.21 -0.72 12.08
CA PHE A 93 -19.58 -0.19 12.12
C PHE A 93 -20.37 -0.50 10.83
N PRO A 94 -20.81 -1.75 10.62
CA PRO A 94 -21.50 -2.16 9.41
C PRO A 94 -22.83 -1.43 9.17
N GLN A 95 -23.49 -0.96 10.24
CA GLN A 95 -24.78 -0.27 10.16
C GLN A 95 -24.69 1.19 9.70
N GLN A 96 -23.48 1.73 9.57
CA GLN A 96 -23.24 3.12 9.14
C GLN A 96 -22.67 3.22 7.72
N THR A 97 -22.65 2.11 6.99
CA THR A 97 -22.12 2.03 5.63
C THR A 97 -23.15 2.55 4.64
N PHE A 98 -22.71 3.41 3.73
CA PHE A 98 -23.53 3.96 2.65
C PHE A 98 -23.07 3.39 1.30
N ILE A 99 -24.00 3.24 0.35
CA ILE A 99 -23.69 2.73 -1.01
C ILE A 99 -22.61 3.59 -1.70
N GLY A 100 -22.57 4.90 -1.41
CA GLY A 100 -21.54 5.80 -1.92
C GLY A 100 -20.12 5.45 -1.49
N ASP A 101 -19.93 4.82 -0.31
CA ASP A 101 -18.60 4.43 0.18
C ASP A 101 -17.95 3.39 -0.75
N LEU A 102 -18.75 2.49 -1.36
CA LEU A 102 -18.26 1.51 -2.33
C LEU A 102 -17.76 2.17 -3.62
N ILE A 103 -18.50 3.17 -4.12
CA ILE A 103 -18.11 3.92 -5.33
C ILE A 103 -16.79 4.66 -5.08
N VAL A 104 -16.65 5.28 -3.91
CA VAL A 104 -15.42 5.97 -3.51
C VAL A 104 -14.24 4.98 -3.43
N VAL A 105 -14.43 3.81 -2.83
CA VAL A 105 -13.38 2.78 -2.75
C VAL A 105 -12.93 2.34 -4.14
N ILE A 106 -13.86 2.05 -5.05
CA ILE A 106 -13.53 1.63 -6.42
C ILE A 106 -12.74 2.74 -7.13
N TYR A 107 -13.18 4.00 -7.02
CA TYR A 107 -12.49 5.12 -7.65
C TYR A 107 -11.09 5.32 -7.08
N LEU A 108 -10.93 5.30 -5.75
CA LEU A 108 -9.62 5.44 -5.11
C LEU A 108 -8.66 4.31 -5.46
N LEU A 109 -9.14 3.08 -5.69
CA LEU A 109 -8.31 1.96 -6.14
C LEU A 109 -7.78 2.11 -7.56
N THR A 110 -8.31 3.04 -8.36
CA THR A 110 -7.73 3.38 -9.68
C THR A 110 -6.54 4.33 -9.58
N ILE A 111 -6.39 5.07 -8.49
CA ILE A 111 -5.31 6.06 -8.33
C ILE A 111 -3.92 5.39 -8.26
N PRO A 112 -3.71 4.26 -7.55
CA PRO A 112 -2.41 3.60 -7.51
C PRO A 112 -1.88 3.18 -8.89
N SER A 113 -2.74 2.69 -9.78
CA SER A 113 -2.30 2.30 -11.13
C SER A 113 -1.92 3.52 -11.97
N GLN A 114 -2.69 4.61 -11.88
CA GLN A 114 -2.36 5.89 -12.52
C GLN A 114 -1.06 6.48 -11.98
N ALA A 115 -0.85 6.42 -10.66
CA ALA A 115 0.36 6.88 -10.01
C ALA A 115 1.61 6.12 -10.51
N VAL A 116 1.52 4.81 -10.68
CA VAL A 116 2.62 4.00 -11.25
C VAL A 116 2.90 4.40 -12.70
N ILE A 117 1.87 4.63 -13.52
CA ILE A 117 2.02 5.08 -14.91
C ILE A 117 2.71 6.45 -14.97
N LEU A 118 2.30 7.39 -14.11
CA LEU A 118 2.91 8.72 -14.03
C LEU A 118 4.36 8.66 -13.56
N GLY A 119 4.67 7.82 -12.57
CA GLY A 119 6.03 7.60 -12.10
C GLY A 119 6.93 7.01 -13.19
N ALA A 120 6.42 6.07 -13.98
CA ALA A 120 7.13 5.50 -15.11
C ALA A 120 7.36 6.54 -16.22
N PHE A 121 6.35 7.34 -16.56
CA PHE A 121 6.47 8.41 -17.55
C PHE A 121 7.49 9.48 -17.12
N ALA A 122 7.50 9.85 -15.84
CA ALA A 122 8.41 10.86 -15.30
C ALA A 122 9.89 10.43 -15.25
N SER A 123 10.18 9.15 -15.50
CA SER A 123 11.53 8.59 -15.50
C SER A 123 12.29 8.80 -16.80
N ALA A 124 11.59 9.15 -17.89
CA ALA A 124 12.16 9.48 -19.19
C ALA A 124 12.29 11.00 -19.35
#